data_AF-A0A855QLJ4-F1
#
_entry.id   AF-A0A855QLJ4-F1
#
_cell.length_a   1.000
_cell.length_b   1.000
_cell.length_c   1.000
_cell.angle_alpha   90.00
_cell.angle_beta   90.00
_cell.angle_gamma   90.00
#
_symmetry.space_group_name_H-M   'P 1'
#
loop_
_entity.id
_entity.type
_entity.pdbx_description
1 polymer ?
#
loop_
_entity_poly.entity_id
_entity_poly.type
_entity_poly.pdbx_seq_one_letter_code
_entity_poly.pdbx_strand_id
1 'polypeptide(L)'
;MYPPMLPNEQSMNDLPYAIPCAEAKNQFGAKFYRCTWYALPRNITQWNAQQQRNVTFSNHISGKCVRGTCRASNGSGIYGMYGQDLRFSLSIYYYIYESEDGYPIAYRMDGGPNKKGKEVTYAQARTTLQDFFLDHGISKTSAKDAIAAYSLDTTSDSSVDEVPQVEKTPMTKPTKIIEVKEAWCNPRADDECTINGKKVAKSELKQYLPAVYELEVLNAGGYCEHPICYDKNDKPIGIN
;
A
#
# COMPACT_ATOMS: atom_id res chain seq x y z
N MET A 1 -6.45 30.40 -8.91
CA MET A 1 -5.49 30.23 -10.02
C MET A 1 -4.50 29.15 -9.60
N TYR A 2 -4.35 28.09 -10.41
CA TYR A 2 -3.44 26.99 -10.12
C TYR A 2 -1.98 27.48 -10.18
N PRO A 3 -1.07 27.01 -9.30
CA PRO A 3 0.35 27.21 -9.52
C PRO A 3 0.71 26.51 -10.85
N PRO A 4 1.23 27.23 -11.86
CA PRO A 4 1.45 26.71 -13.21
C PRO A 4 2.53 25.61 -13.30
N MET A 5 3.12 25.21 -12.17
CA MET A 5 4.29 24.34 -12.10
C MET A 5 4.02 22.98 -11.43
N LEU A 6 2.80 22.70 -10.95
CA LEU A 6 2.47 21.38 -10.39
C LEU A 6 2.18 20.35 -11.49
N PRO A 7 2.56 19.08 -11.31
CA PRO A 7 2.37 18.04 -12.32
C PRO A 7 0.88 17.82 -12.63
N ASN A 8 0.60 17.49 -13.88
CA ASN A 8 -0.75 17.25 -14.39
C ASN A 8 -1.28 15.83 -14.10
N GLU A 9 -0.44 14.96 -13.50
CA GLU A 9 -0.75 13.57 -13.15
C GLU A 9 -1.25 12.72 -14.34
N GLN A 10 -0.89 13.09 -15.57
CA GLN A 10 -1.11 12.22 -16.73
C GLN A 10 -0.20 10.99 -16.73
N SER A 11 0.90 11.04 -15.97
CA SER A 11 1.81 9.93 -15.71
C SER A 11 2.36 10.02 -14.29
N MET A 12 3.18 9.03 -13.90
CA MET A 12 3.89 9.02 -12.61
C MET A 12 5.12 9.93 -12.58
N ASN A 13 5.54 10.46 -13.74
CA ASN A 13 6.72 11.30 -13.85
C ASN A 13 6.54 12.56 -13.01
N ASP A 14 7.64 12.99 -12.39
CA ASP A 14 7.69 14.22 -11.60
C ASP A 14 6.84 14.21 -10.32
N LEU A 15 6.21 13.08 -9.96
CA LEU A 15 5.49 12.93 -8.68
C LEU A 15 6.45 12.58 -7.53
N PRO A 16 6.17 12.97 -6.27
CA PRO A 16 7.08 12.66 -5.15
C PRO A 16 7.19 11.15 -4.92
N TYR A 17 8.37 10.67 -4.53
CA TYR A 17 8.59 9.23 -4.34
C TYR A 17 7.71 8.62 -3.23
N ALA A 18 7.52 9.36 -2.15
CA ALA A 18 6.69 8.98 -1.02
C ALA A 18 5.95 10.19 -0.46
N ILE A 19 4.76 9.96 0.10
CA ILE A 19 3.88 10.96 0.69
C ILE A 19 3.54 10.50 2.11
N PRO A 20 3.77 11.32 3.16
CA PRO A 20 3.32 10.98 4.50
C PRO A 20 1.79 10.91 4.55
N CYS A 21 1.22 10.00 5.34
CA CYS A 21 -0.21 10.03 5.64
C CYS A 21 -0.49 10.73 6.96
N ALA A 22 -1.56 11.53 7.04
CA ALA A 22 -1.96 12.17 8.29
C ALA A 22 -3.46 12.12 8.54
N GLU A 23 -3.85 12.09 9.81
CA GLU A 23 -5.26 12.18 10.19
C GLU A 23 -5.85 13.52 9.77
N ALA A 24 -7.00 13.48 9.13
CA ALA A 24 -7.80 14.61 8.73
C ALA A 24 -9.28 14.34 9.05
N LYS A 25 -10.07 15.41 9.10
CA LYS A 25 -11.52 15.32 9.28
C LYS A 25 -12.20 15.81 8.00
N ASN A 26 -13.25 15.10 7.59
CA ASN A 26 -14.12 15.60 6.52
C ASN A 26 -15.10 16.66 7.08
N GLN A 27 -15.93 17.23 6.21
CA GLN A 27 -16.94 18.23 6.59
C GLN A 27 -17.96 17.75 7.64
N PHE A 28 -18.08 16.44 7.84
CA PHE A 28 -18.97 15.81 8.83
C PHE A 28 -18.23 15.38 10.11
N GLY A 29 -16.95 15.75 10.26
CA GLY A 29 -16.13 15.39 11.41
C GLY A 29 -15.59 13.96 11.39
N ALA A 30 -15.88 13.15 10.36
CA ALA A 30 -15.38 11.79 10.27
C ALA A 30 -13.87 11.79 9.97
N LYS A 31 -13.14 11.01 10.77
CA LYS A 31 -11.69 10.83 10.65
C LYS A 31 -11.32 9.98 9.44
N PHE A 32 -10.27 10.38 8.74
CA PHE A 32 -9.63 9.61 7.68
C PHE A 32 -8.15 10.01 7.58
N TYR A 33 -7.32 9.15 7.01
CA TYR A 33 -5.94 9.47 6.69
C TYR A 33 -5.86 10.05 5.28
N ARG A 34 -5.34 11.27 5.18
CA ARG A 34 -4.98 11.88 3.91
C ARG A 34 -3.58 11.41 3.57
N CYS A 35 -3.46 10.69 2.47
CA CYS A 35 -2.22 10.18 1.88
C CYS A 35 -2.06 10.77 0.46
N THR A 36 -2.27 12.08 0.32
CA THR A 36 -2.30 12.76 -0.98
C THR A 36 -1.27 13.87 -0.99
N TRP A 37 -0.51 13.97 -2.09
CA TRP A 37 0.49 15.03 -2.22
C TRP A 37 -0.19 16.40 -2.37
N TYR A 38 -1.41 16.45 -2.91
CA TYR A 38 -2.24 17.65 -2.95
C TYR A 38 -3.51 17.46 -2.12
N ALA A 39 -3.91 18.48 -1.36
CA ALA A 39 -5.05 18.34 -0.46
C ALA A 39 -6.40 18.26 -1.19
N LEU A 40 -6.53 18.99 -2.30
CA LEU A 40 -7.78 19.09 -3.05
C LEU A 40 -7.78 18.10 -4.21
N PRO A 41 -8.84 17.29 -4.38
CA PRO A 41 -8.95 16.41 -5.54
C PRO A 41 -9.04 17.23 -6.82
N ARG A 42 -8.47 16.68 -7.90
CA ARG A 42 -8.46 17.24 -9.24
C ARG A 42 -8.93 16.17 -10.23
N ASN A 43 -9.54 16.62 -11.32
CA ASN A 43 -9.93 15.74 -12.41
C ASN A 43 -8.81 15.67 -13.45
N ILE A 44 -8.43 14.46 -13.82
CA ILE A 44 -7.46 14.18 -14.87
C ILE A 44 -8.24 13.67 -16.06
N THR A 45 -7.95 14.23 -17.24
CA THR A 45 -8.52 13.78 -18.50
C THR A 45 -7.42 13.15 -19.34
N GLN A 46 -7.65 11.92 -19.79
CA GLN A 46 -6.72 11.17 -20.63
C GLN A 46 -7.47 10.46 -21.77
N TRP A 47 -6.82 10.31 -22.92
CA TRP A 47 -7.35 9.51 -24.01
C TRP A 47 -7.28 8.03 -23.65
N ASN A 48 -8.41 7.34 -23.68
CA ASN A 48 -8.47 5.90 -23.50
C ASN A 48 -8.57 5.21 -24.87
N ALA A 49 -7.50 4.52 -25.29
CA ALA A 49 -7.43 3.87 -26.60
C ALA A 49 -8.42 2.70 -26.74
N GLN A 50 -8.80 2.02 -25.66
CA GLN A 50 -9.77 0.92 -25.72
C GLN A 50 -11.20 1.45 -25.94
N GLN A 51 -11.53 2.58 -25.33
CA GLN A 51 -12.87 3.20 -25.42
C GLN A 51 -12.96 4.25 -26.54
N GLN A 52 -11.86 4.57 -27.20
CA GLN A 52 -11.77 5.60 -28.26
C GLN A 52 -12.38 6.95 -27.83
N ARG A 53 -12.14 7.34 -26.56
CA ARG A 53 -12.65 8.61 -26.01
C ARG A 53 -11.76 9.14 -24.90
N ASN A 54 -11.93 10.42 -24.60
CA ASN A 54 -11.39 11.00 -23.37
C ASN A 54 -12.16 10.47 -22.15
N VAL A 55 -11.42 9.99 -21.16
CA VAL A 55 -11.94 9.57 -19.86
C VAL A 55 -11.44 10.55 -18.82
N THR A 56 -12.37 11.06 -18.02
CA THR A 56 -12.08 11.97 -16.91
C THR A 56 -12.31 11.25 -15.59
N PHE A 57 -11.32 11.29 -14.70
CA PHE A 57 -11.39 10.65 -13.38
C PHE A 57 -10.69 11.50 -12.32
N SER A 58 -11.08 11.28 -11.06
CA SER A 58 -10.46 11.93 -9.91
C SER A 58 -9.04 11.39 -9.68
N ASN A 59 -8.10 12.29 -9.38
CA ASN A 59 -6.74 11.95 -8.96
C ASN A 59 -6.66 11.42 -7.52
N HIS A 60 -7.78 11.39 -6.79
CA HIS A 60 -7.88 10.82 -5.45
C HIS A 60 -8.74 9.56 -5.45
N ILE A 61 -8.26 8.56 -4.73
CA ILE A 61 -8.92 7.28 -4.48
C ILE A 61 -9.21 7.20 -2.98
N SER A 62 -10.48 6.97 -2.62
CA SER A 62 -10.86 6.74 -1.24
C SER A 62 -11.00 5.26 -0.94
N GLY A 63 -10.68 4.85 0.28
CA GLY A 63 -10.73 3.45 0.68
C GLY A 63 -10.61 3.24 2.17
N LYS A 64 -10.39 1.99 2.56
CA LYS A 64 -10.06 1.62 3.93
C LYS A 64 -9.09 0.45 3.99
N CYS A 65 -8.19 0.50 4.94
CA CYS A 65 -7.40 -0.63 5.40
C CYS A 65 -8.20 -1.38 6.46
N VAL A 66 -8.34 -2.69 6.27
CA VAL A 66 -8.98 -3.60 7.22
C VAL A 66 -8.16 -4.88 7.25
N ARG A 67 -7.72 -5.30 8.44
CA ARG A 67 -6.94 -6.52 8.65
C ARG A 67 -5.70 -6.59 7.73
N GLY A 68 -4.90 -5.53 7.72
CA GLY A 68 -3.66 -5.52 6.93
C GLY A 68 -3.81 -5.15 5.45
N THR A 69 -5.04 -5.04 4.92
CA THR A 69 -5.27 -4.81 3.47
C THR A 69 -6.04 -3.52 3.21
N CYS A 70 -5.46 -2.62 2.41
CA CYS A 70 -6.06 -1.36 2.01
C CYS A 70 -6.83 -1.52 0.70
N ARG A 71 -8.15 -1.32 0.71
CA ARG A 71 -9.03 -1.50 -0.47
C ARG A 71 -9.72 -0.20 -0.84
N ALA A 72 -9.81 0.08 -2.13
CA ALA A 72 -10.56 1.24 -2.62
C ALA A 72 -12.08 1.00 -2.52
N SER A 73 -12.82 2.04 -2.12
CA SER A 73 -14.27 1.99 -1.88
C SER A 73 -15.08 1.78 -3.16
N ASN A 74 -14.52 2.16 -4.32
CA ASN A 74 -15.14 1.97 -5.64
C ASN A 74 -14.94 0.53 -6.18
N GLY A 75 -14.32 -0.36 -5.40
CA GLY A 75 -14.05 -1.73 -5.82
C GLY A 75 -12.91 -1.87 -6.84
N SER A 76 -12.13 -0.82 -7.11
CA SER A 76 -11.04 -0.88 -8.09
C SER A 76 -9.83 -1.71 -7.67
N GLY A 77 -9.82 -2.23 -6.43
CA GLY A 77 -8.85 -3.22 -5.97
C GLY A 77 -8.17 -2.86 -4.65
N ILE A 78 -7.01 -3.49 -4.45
CA ILE A 78 -6.13 -3.31 -3.28
C ILE A 78 -5.11 -2.21 -3.60
N TYR A 79 -4.98 -1.25 -2.69
CA TYR A 79 -4.10 -0.08 -2.77
C TYR A 79 -3.10 -0.07 -1.62
N GLY A 80 -2.55 -1.24 -1.32
CA GLY A 80 -1.47 -1.41 -0.36
C GLY A 80 -1.83 -2.25 0.87
N MET A 81 -0.90 -2.29 1.80
CA MET A 81 -0.96 -3.10 3.01
C MET A 81 -0.53 -2.26 4.21
N TYR A 82 -1.39 -2.16 5.21
CA TYR A 82 -1.08 -1.46 6.44
C TYR A 82 -1.74 -2.20 7.60
N GLY A 83 -0.93 -2.49 8.63
CA GLY A 83 -1.33 -3.39 9.72
C GLY A 83 -2.51 -2.89 10.56
N GLN A 84 -2.81 -1.59 10.51
CA GLN A 84 -3.89 -0.99 11.28
C GLN A 84 -5.09 -0.62 10.41
N ASP A 85 -6.27 -0.68 11.01
CA ASP A 85 -7.51 -0.28 10.35
C ASP A 85 -7.54 1.25 10.21
N LEU A 86 -7.67 1.74 8.98
CA LEU A 86 -7.81 3.17 8.72
C LEU A 86 -8.69 3.42 7.50
N ARG A 87 -9.36 4.58 7.45
CA ARG A 87 -10.00 5.07 6.22
C ARG A 87 -9.01 6.00 5.55
N PHE A 88 -8.92 6.00 4.22
CA PHE A 88 -7.94 6.82 3.53
C PHE A 88 -8.50 7.58 2.33
N SER A 89 -7.80 8.66 1.98
CA SER A 89 -7.77 9.24 0.64
C SER A 89 -6.33 9.16 0.14
N LEU A 90 -6.14 8.69 -1.09
CA LEU A 90 -4.84 8.35 -1.67
C LEU A 90 -4.70 8.97 -3.06
N SER A 91 -3.53 9.53 -3.39
CA SER A 91 -3.27 10.00 -4.74
C SER A 91 -3.19 8.81 -5.72
N ILE A 92 -3.67 8.99 -6.94
CA ILE A 92 -3.47 7.99 -8.00
C ILE A 92 -1.97 7.74 -8.20
N TYR A 93 -1.63 6.53 -8.65
CA TYR A 93 -0.24 6.05 -8.73
C TYR A 93 0.49 5.85 -7.41
N TYR A 94 -0.24 5.82 -6.29
CA TYR A 94 0.33 5.45 -5.00
C TYR A 94 -0.36 4.23 -4.41
N TYR A 95 0.33 3.57 -3.49
CA TYR A 95 -0.21 2.55 -2.60
C TYR A 95 0.25 2.83 -1.16
N ILE A 96 -0.57 2.45 -0.19
CA ILE A 96 -0.26 2.64 1.24
C ILE A 96 0.61 1.49 1.74
N TYR A 97 1.67 1.83 2.45
CA TYR A 97 2.50 0.84 3.14
C TYR A 97 3.02 1.42 4.45
N GLU A 98 3.52 0.53 5.31
CA GLU A 98 4.23 0.92 6.51
C GLU A 98 5.60 1.55 6.16
N SER A 99 5.96 2.63 6.83
CA SER A 99 7.29 3.21 6.78
C SER A 99 8.26 2.45 7.67
N GLU A 100 9.56 2.74 7.54
CA GLU A 100 10.61 2.13 8.39
C GLU A 100 10.35 2.35 9.90
N ASP A 101 9.68 3.44 10.24
CA ASP A 101 9.30 3.85 11.59
C ASP A 101 7.84 3.52 11.97
N GLY A 102 7.14 2.70 11.19
CA GLY A 102 5.83 2.12 11.56
C GLY A 102 4.60 2.96 11.21
N TYR A 103 4.77 4.08 10.53
CA TYR A 103 3.68 5.00 10.17
C TYR A 103 3.13 4.69 8.77
N PRO A 104 1.86 5.05 8.49
CA PRO A 104 1.33 4.88 7.15
C PRO A 104 1.94 5.93 6.22
N ILE A 105 2.46 5.48 5.09
CA ILE A 105 2.93 6.34 4.00
C ILE A 105 2.43 5.82 2.66
N ALA A 106 2.24 6.74 1.72
CA ALA A 106 1.90 6.41 0.34
C ALA A 106 3.17 6.38 -0.50
N TYR A 107 3.54 5.20 -0.99
CA TYR A 107 4.64 5.00 -1.93
C TYR A 107 4.14 5.06 -3.36
N ARG A 108 4.91 5.67 -4.25
CA ARG A 108 4.62 5.66 -5.68
C ARG A 108 4.69 4.22 -6.21
N MET A 109 3.84 3.88 -7.16
CA MET A 109 3.61 2.49 -7.62
C MET A 109 4.81 1.82 -8.29
N ASP A 110 5.84 2.58 -8.65
CA ASP A 110 7.13 2.12 -9.19
C ASP A 110 8.22 1.95 -8.11
N GLY A 111 7.91 2.22 -6.83
CA GLY A 111 8.86 2.20 -5.73
C GLY A 111 8.31 1.61 -4.44
N GLY A 112 9.08 1.78 -3.35
CA GLY A 112 8.73 1.34 -2.00
C GLY A 112 8.94 -0.15 -1.70
N PRO A 113 8.72 -0.57 -0.45
CA PRO A 113 9.06 -1.91 0.04
C PRO A 113 8.40 -3.05 -0.75
N ASN A 114 7.12 -2.87 -1.11
CA ASN A 114 6.36 -3.85 -1.89
C ASN A 114 6.89 -4.03 -3.33
N LYS A 115 7.61 -3.05 -3.86
CA LYS A 115 8.23 -3.10 -5.20
C LYS A 115 9.73 -3.34 -5.14
N LYS A 116 10.27 -3.78 -3.99
CA LYS A 116 11.72 -3.92 -3.74
C LYS A 116 12.48 -2.60 -3.95
N GLY A 117 11.79 -1.48 -3.82
CA GLY A 117 12.37 -0.14 -3.84
C GLY A 117 12.88 0.28 -2.47
N LYS A 118 13.37 1.52 -2.41
CA LYS A 118 13.85 2.13 -1.17
C LYS A 118 12.70 2.33 -0.17
N GLU A 119 12.86 1.80 1.03
CA GLU A 119 12.03 2.15 2.18
C GLU A 119 12.43 3.52 2.72
N VAL A 120 11.47 4.28 3.23
CA VAL A 120 11.71 5.60 3.82
C VAL A 120 11.01 5.72 5.16
N THR A 121 11.57 6.57 6.03
CA THR A 121 10.91 6.98 7.27
C THR A 121 9.79 7.99 6.99
N TYR A 122 8.89 8.18 7.95
CA TYR A 122 7.84 9.20 7.85
C TYR A 122 8.42 10.60 7.68
N ALA A 123 9.50 10.92 8.41
CA ALA A 123 10.20 12.19 8.31
C ALA A 123 10.80 12.40 6.90
N GLN A 124 11.41 11.37 6.31
CA GLN A 124 11.95 11.43 4.95
C GLN A 124 10.84 11.64 3.91
N ALA A 125 9.68 10.98 4.06
CA ALA A 125 8.54 11.20 3.18
C ALA A 125 8.03 12.65 3.28
N ARG A 126 7.98 13.22 4.50
CA ARG A 126 7.60 14.62 4.70
C ARG A 126 8.57 15.61 4.07
N THR A 127 9.88 15.39 4.20
CA THR A 127 10.90 16.18 3.50
C THR A 127 10.77 16.06 1.98
N THR A 128 10.56 14.83 1.47
CA THR A 128 10.34 14.58 0.04
C THR A 128 9.17 15.39 -0.50
N LEU A 129 8.04 15.41 0.23
CA LEU A 129 6.87 16.19 -0.16
C LEU A 129 7.13 17.71 -0.07
N GLN A 130 7.90 18.16 0.92
CA GLN A 130 8.28 19.56 1.06
C GLN A 130 9.14 20.03 -0.11
N ASP A 131 10.19 19.27 -0.44
CA ASP A 131 11.12 19.58 -1.53
C ASP A 131 10.38 19.58 -2.87
N PHE A 132 9.50 18.60 -3.10
CA PHE A 132 8.61 18.56 -4.26
C PHE A 132 7.80 19.85 -4.45
N PHE A 133 7.25 20.42 -3.37
CA PHE A 133 6.54 21.70 -3.49
C PHE A 133 7.48 22.86 -3.84
N LEU A 134 8.66 22.91 -3.22
CA LEU A 134 9.64 23.96 -3.47
C LEU A 134 10.18 23.90 -4.91
N ASP A 135 10.48 22.71 -5.40
CA ASP A 135 10.97 22.45 -6.76
C ASP A 135 9.92 22.83 -7.82
N HIS A 136 8.64 22.78 -7.47
CA HIS A 136 7.52 23.27 -8.29
C HIS A 136 7.11 24.72 -7.98
N GLY A 137 8.02 25.52 -7.42
CA GLY A 137 7.84 26.97 -7.28
C GLY A 137 6.79 27.38 -6.25
N ILE A 138 6.33 26.47 -5.39
CA ILE A 138 5.49 26.83 -4.24
C ILE A 138 6.35 27.57 -3.22
N SER A 139 5.86 28.69 -2.72
CA SER A 139 6.60 29.49 -1.73
C SER A 139 6.93 28.65 -0.49
N LYS A 140 8.07 28.93 0.16
CA LYS A 140 8.48 28.25 1.40
C LYS A 140 7.40 28.28 2.49
N THR A 141 6.68 29.39 2.60
CA THR A 141 5.57 29.55 3.55
C THR A 141 4.42 28.60 3.19
N SER A 142 3.95 28.64 1.94
CA SER A 142 2.85 27.78 1.47
C SER A 142 3.20 26.29 1.52
N ALA A 143 4.44 25.92 1.21
CA ALA A 143 4.93 24.56 1.32
C ALA A 143 4.92 24.09 2.78
N LYS A 144 5.41 24.93 3.72
CA LYS A 144 5.39 24.66 5.16
C LYS A 144 3.96 24.47 5.67
N ASP A 145 3.03 25.31 5.24
CA ASP A 145 1.61 25.19 5.62
C ASP A 145 0.98 23.90 5.08
N ALA A 146 1.30 23.53 3.83
CA ALA A 146 0.81 22.29 3.22
C ALA A 146 1.33 21.04 3.95
N ILE A 147 2.59 21.05 4.41
CA ILE A 147 3.17 19.93 5.14
C ILE A 147 2.90 19.94 6.65
N ALA A 148 2.29 21.01 7.19
CA ALA A 148 2.04 21.16 8.62
C ALA A 148 1.05 20.09 9.13
N ALA A 149 0.09 19.69 8.30
CA ALA A 149 -0.87 18.64 8.60
C ALA A 149 -0.21 17.25 8.80
N TYR A 150 1.04 17.07 8.34
CA TYR A 150 1.80 15.83 8.43
C TYR A 150 2.85 15.86 9.55
N SER A 151 2.66 16.69 10.57
CA SER A 151 3.53 16.68 11.75
C SER A 151 3.00 15.67 12.77
N LEU A 152 3.86 14.79 13.27
CA LEU A 152 3.49 13.81 14.31
C LEU A 152 3.26 14.49 15.69
N ASP A 153 3.83 15.68 15.91
CA ASP A 153 3.84 16.39 17.19
C ASP A 153 2.55 17.19 17.52
N THR A 154 1.48 17.07 16.73
CA THR A 154 0.20 17.69 17.13
C THR A 154 -0.55 16.75 18.07
N THR A 155 -0.15 16.79 19.35
CA THR A 155 -1.02 16.42 20.48
C THR A 155 -2.30 17.25 20.39
N SER A 156 -3.36 16.68 19.80
CA SER A 156 -4.72 17.14 20.05
C SER A 156 -5.11 16.67 21.45
N ASP A 157 -4.98 17.58 22.40
CA ASP A 157 -5.38 17.40 23.79
C ASP A 157 -6.92 17.33 23.92
N SER A 158 -7.39 16.57 24.91
CA SER A 158 -8.78 16.31 25.36
C SER A 158 -9.65 15.43 24.42
N SER A 159 -10.16 14.25 24.78
CA SER A 159 -10.66 13.73 26.07
C SER A 159 -10.71 12.19 26.13
N VAL A 160 -10.41 11.63 27.31
CA VAL A 160 -10.57 10.25 27.82
C VAL A 160 -11.83 9.49 27.37
N ASP A 161 -11.68 8.25 26.91
CA ASP A 161 -12.01 7.03 27.68
C ASP A 161 -11.68 5.71 26.93
N GLU A 162 -11.22 4.75 27.74
CA GLU A 162 -11.04 3.30 27.54
C GLU A 162 -10.11 2.72 26.45
N VAL A 163 -9.01 2.18 26.98
CA VAL A 163 -8.07 1.25 26.35
C VAL A 163 -8.71 -0.15 26.23
N PRO A 164 -8.61 -0.81 25.08
CA PRO A 164 -8.37 -2.25 25.05
C PRO A 164 -6.92 -2.49 24.61
N GLN A 165 -6.12 -3.04 25.53
CA GLN A 165 -4.84 -3.65 25.16
C GLN A 165 -5.15 -4.80 24.20
N VAL A 166 -4.66 -4.72 22.97
CA VAL A 166 -4.69 -5.84 22.01
C VAL A 166 -3.26 -6.22 21.68
N GLU A 167 -2.95 -7.48 21.96
CA GLU A 167 -1.67 -8.14 21.77
C GLU A 167 -1.13 -7.96 20.35
N LYS A 168 0.14 -7.58 20.29
CA LYS A 168 0.98 -7.59 19.09
C LYS A 168 1.13 -9.04 18.61
N THR A 169 0.39 -9.45 17.59
CA THR A 169 0.75 -10.65 16.82
C THR A 169 1.42 -10.22 15.50
N PRO A 170 2.76 -10.27 15.41
CA PRO A 170 3.48 -9.94 14.18
C PRO A 170 3.26 -11.01 13.10
N MET A 171 3.06 -10.56 11.85
CA MET A 171 3.07 -11.43 10.66
C MET A 171 4.45 -12.08 10.52
N THR A 172 4.49 -13.41 10.52
CA THR A 172 5.72 -14.20 10.63
C THR A 172 6.38 -14.38 9.27
N LYS A 173 7.60 -13.86 9.11
CA LYS A 173 8.54 -14.22 8.05
C LYS A 173 8.79 -15.75 8.09
N PRO A 174 8.95 -16.45 6.94
CA PRO A 174 9.25 -17.89 6.94
C PRO A 174 10.47 -18.16 7.82
N THR A 175 10.31 -19.04 8.80
CA THR A 175 11.30 -19.24 9.87
C THR A 175 12.42 -20.19 9.43
N LYS A 176 12.23 -20.96 8.35
CA LYS A 176 13.24 -21.88 7.81
C LYS A 176 13.82 -21.36 6.50
N ILE A 177 15.14 -21.19 6.49
CA ILE A 177 15.93 -20.81 5.32
C ILE A 177 16.29 -22.09 4.55
N ILE A 178 15.31 -22.72 3.90
CA ILE A 178 15.58 -23.78 2.93
C ILE A 178 15.12 -23.32 1.56
N GLU A 179 15.89 -23.63 0.51
CA GLU A 179 15.47 -23.40 -0.85
C GLU A 179 14.37 -24.41 -1.22
N VAL A 180 13.13 -23.94 -1.34
CA VAL A 180 11.98 -24.77 -1.73
C VAL A 180 11.99 -24.90 -3.25
N LYS A 181 12.37 -26.07 -3.75
CA LYS A 181 12.46 -26.38 -5.18
C LYS A 181 11.15 -26.97 -5.71
N GLU A 182 10.48 -27.75 -4.86
CA GLU A 182 9.21 -28.38 -5.15
C GLU A 182 8.33 -28.37 -3.88
N ALA A 183 7.05 -28.13 -4.09
CA ALA A 183 6.04 -28.17 -3.05
C ALA A 183 4.75 -28.70 -3.66
N TRP A 184 4.06 -29.58 -2.95
CA TRP A 184 2.79 -30.14 -3.39
C TRP A 184 1.91 -30.45 -2.19
N CYS A 185 0.60 -30.29 -2.35
CA CYS A 185 -0.38 -30.66 -1.36
C CYS A 185 -1.57 -31.32 -2.04
N ASN A 186 -2.07 -32.40 -1.47
CA ASN A 186 -3.29 -33.04 -1.95
C ASN A 186 -4.50 -32.15 -1.62
N PRO A 187 -5.26 -31.66 -2.62
CA PRO A 187 -6.42 -30.80 -2.36
C PRO A 187 -7.61 -31.56 -1.73
N ARG A 188 -7.57 -32.89 -1.67
CA ARG A 188 -8.63 -33.76 -1.10
C ARG A 188 -8.30 -34.37 0.26
N ALA A 189 -7.09 -34.14 0.79
CA ALA A 189 -6.65 -34.67 2.07
C ALA A 189 -5.89 -33.58 2.85
N ASP A 190 -6.33 -33.29 4.09
CA ASP A 190 -5.82 -32.15 4.85
C ASP A 190 -4.36 -32.27 5.31
N ASP A 191 -3.79 -33.49 5.31
CA ASP A 191 -2.47 -33.79 5.89
C ASP A 191 -1.43 -34.32 4.86
N GLU A 192 -1.73 -34.28 3.56
CA GLU A 192 -0.80 -34.75 2.53
C GLU A 192 -0.12 -33.59 1.80
N CYS A 193 0.82 -32.95 2.48
CA CYS A 193 1.71 -31.95 1.90
C CYS A 193 3.16 -32.41 1.89
N THR A 194 3.90 -32.06 0.85
CA THR A 194 5.33 -32.32 0.71
C THR A 194 6.10 -31.07 0.30
N ILE A 195 7.25 -30.84 0.94
CA ILE A 195 8.25 -29.84 0.56
C ILE A 195 9.55 -30.58 0.24
N ASN A 196 10.08 -30.44 -0.98
CA ASN A 196 11.30 -31.14 -1.43
C ASN A 196 11.25 -32.65 -1.14
N GLY A 197 10.13 -33.31 -1.48
CA GLY A 197 9.91 -34.74 -1.26
C GLY A 197 9.68 -35.18 0.19
N LYS A 198 9.74 -34.26 1.18
CA LYS A 198 9.49 -34.57 2.60
C LYS A 198 8.08 -34.19 3.02
N LYS A 199 7.38 -35.11 3.68
CA LYS A 199 6.05 -34.85 4.25
C LYS A 199 6.12 -33.74 5.31
N VAL A 200 5.19 -32.81 5.24
CA VAL A 200 5.00 -31.71 6.20
C VAL A 200 3.51 -31.55 6.49
N ALA A 201 3.17 -31.08 7.68
CA ALA A 201 1.78 -30.74 7.98
C ALA A 201 1.38 -29.45 7.25
N LYS A 202 0.10 -29.35 6.83
CA LYS A 202 -0.44 -28.15 6.15
C LYS A 202 -0.29 -26.88 6.98
N SER A 203 -0.40 -26.98 8.31
CA SER A 203 -0.18 -25.87 9.26
C SER A 203 1.27 -25.38 9.29
N GLU A 204 2.24 -26.22 8.90
CA GLU A 204 3.67 -25.90 8.90
C GLU A 204 4.15 -25.29 7.58
N LEU A 205 3.33 -25.27 6.53
CA LEU A 205 3.70 -24.69 5.23
C LEU A 205 4.14 -23.23 5.33
N LYS A 206 3.54 -22.46 6.25
CA LYS A 206 3.90 -21.06 6.56
C LYS A 206 5.35 -20.88 7.01
N GLN A 207 5.99 -21.95 7.48
CA GLN A 207 7.40 -21.93 7.87
C GLN A 207 8.36 -21.99 6.67
N TYR A 208 7.87 -22.47 5.51
CA TYR A 208 8.67 -22.76 4.32
C TYR A 208 8.34 -21.84 3.14
N LEU A 209 7.05 -21.51 2.97
CA LEU A 209 6.55 -20.71 1.86
C LEU A 209 5.88 -19.43 2.37
N PRO A 210 6.16 -18.27 1.76
CA PRO A 210 5.54 -17.01 2.15
C PRO A 210 4.06 -17.00 1.75
N ALA A 211 3.25 -16.19 2.43
CA ALA A 211 1.90 -15.93 1.97
C ALA A 211 1.94 -15.08 0.69
N VAL A 212 1.18 -15.47 -0.33
CA VAL A 212 1.09 -14.79 -1.64
C VAL A 212 -0.37 -14.65 -2.06
N TYR A 213 -0.70 -13.58 -2.76
CA TYR A 213 -2.04 -13.36 -3.26
C TYR A 213 -2.25 -14.05 -4.61
N GLU A 214 -3.23 -14.94 -4.71
CA GLU A 214 -3.57 -15.68 -5.93
C GLU A 214 -3.72 -14.76 -7.15
N LEU A 215 -4.33 -13.58 -6.99
CA LEU A 215 -4.48 -12.64 -8.10
C LEU A 215 -3.15 -12.04 -8.59
N GLU A 216 -2.17 -11.83 -7.70
CA GLU A 216 -0.82 -11.39 -8.10
C GLU A 216 -0.08 -12.51 -8.86
N VAL A 217 -0.29 -13.75 -8.44
CA VAL A 217 0.25 -14.95 -9.08
C VAL A 217 -0.35 -15.13 -10.48
N LEU A 218 -1.68 -15.04 -10.60
CA LEU A 218 -2.40 -15.11 -11.88
C LEU A 218 -1.99 -13.96 -12.83
N ASN A 219 -1.86 -12.73 -12.31
CA ASN A 219 -1.44 -11.57 -13.11
C ASN A 219 0.02 -11.67 -13.60
N ALA A 220 0.88 -12.38 -12.87
CA ALA A 220 2.25 -12.69 -13.27
C ALA A 220 2.35 -13.92 -14.20
N GLY A 221 1.21 -14.53 -14.56
CA GLY A 221 1.11 -15.71 -15.41
C GLY A 221 1.32 -17.05 -14.70
N GLY A 222 1.32 -17.06 -13.37
CA GLY A 222 1.32 -18.27 -12.54
C GLY A 222 -0.10 -18.76 -12.23
N TYR A 223 -0.22 -19.73 -11.32
CA TYR A 223 -1.49 -20.31 -10.88
C TYR A 223 -1.43 -20.80 -9.42
N CYS A 224 -2.58 -21.10 -8.82
CA CYS A 224 -2.64 -21.62 -7.45
C CYS A 224 -3.42 -22.93 -7.38
N GLU A 225 -2.85 -23.91 -6.69
CA GLU A 225 -3.50 -25.14 -6.26
C GLU A 225 -3.55 -25.16 -4.73
N HIS A 226 -4.71 -24.79 -4.17
CA HIS A 226 -4.83 -24.53 -2.74
C HIS A 226 -4.25 -25.67 -1.88
N PRO A 227 -3.33 -25.38 -0.94
CA PRO A 227 -2.93 -24.05 -0.47
C PRO A 227 -1.70 -23.43 -1.14
N ILE A 228 -1.08 -24.05 -2.16
CA ILE A 228 0.20 -23.60 -2.74
C ILE A 228 -0.03 -22.82 -4.04
N CYS A 229 0.76 -21.78 -4.26
CA CYS A 229 0.81 -21.02 -5.50
C CYS A 229 2.15 -21.20 -6.22
N TYR A 230 2.08 -21.26 -7.55
CA TYR A 230 3.19 -21.49 -8.47
C TYR A 230 3.36 -20.32 -9.43
N ASP A 231 4.61 -20.01 -9.80
CA ASP A 231 4.87 -19.07 -10.89
C ASP A 231 4.58 -19.67 -12.27
N LYS A 232 4.78 -18.88 -13.32
CA LYS A 232 4.61 -19.30 -14.72
C LYS A 232 5.52 -20.46 -15.18
N ASN A 233 6.49 -20.89 -14.36
CA ASN A 233 7.41 -21.99 -14.64
C ASN A 233 7.21 -23.17 -13.66
N ASP A 234 6.02 -23.29 -13.06
CA ASP A 234 5.65 -24.33 -12.11
C ASP A 234 6.50 -24.32 -10.82
N LYS A 235 7.14 -23.20 -10.47
CA LYS A 235 7.92 -23.10 -9.22
C LYS A 235 7.03 -22.62 -8.08
N PRO A 236 7.05 -23.29 -6.91
CA PRO A 236 6.28 -22.84 -5.75
C PRO A 236 6.81 -21.49 -5.25
N ILE A 237 5.93 -20.49 -5.21
CA ILE A 237 6.27 -19.11 -4.83
C ILE A 237 5.62 -18.68 -3.52
N GLY A 238 4.61 -19.42 -3.06
CA GLY A 238 3.97 -19.13 -1.78
C GLY A 238 2.73 -19.96 -1.51
N ILE A 239 1.98 -19.55 -0.49
CA ILE A 239 0.70 -20.12 -0.10
C ILE A 239 -0.41 -19.06 -0.08
N ASN A 240 -1.64 -19.40 -0.49
CA ASN A 240 -2.80 -18.47 -0.48
C ASN A 240 -3.75 -18.68 0.71
#